data_AF-A0A340XJR9-F1
#
_entry.id   AF-A0A340XJR9-F1
#
_cell.length_a   1.000
_cell.length_b   1.000
_cell.length_c   1.000
_cell.angle_alpha   90.00
_cell.angle_beta   90.00
_cell.angle_gamma   90.00
#
_symmetry.space_group_name_H-M   'P 1'
#
loop_
_entity.id
_entity.type
_entity.pdbx_description
1 polymer ?
#
loop_
_entity_poly.entity_id
_entity_poly.type
_entity_poly.pdbx_seq_one_letter_code
_entity_poly.pdbx_strand_id
1 'polypeptide(L)'
;MIRRGLQVAARLGHHGTLPGGPCILPTFSPASAFGSSMDSLVSRFCQEKTDLKNYALPNASWCPDMLNLYHEFLEKTKANGWIRLPSFKSNRNRIQGLKLPLVLTVSSDKSDCHIFTRCIDTEGQGYEYVIFFHPSKKKSVCLFQPGPYLEGPPGFAHGGSLAAMIDETFSKTAYLAGEGLFTLNLDNRFKNLIRVGPLAVLKCLQKRETY
;
A
#
# COMPACT_ATOMS: atom_id res chain seq x y z
N MET A 1 32.53 18.15 -17.79
CA MET A 1 31.32 18.53 -17.04
C MET A 1 31.10 17.54 -15.92
N ILE A 2 31.29 18.00 -14.67
CA ILE A 2 31.41 17.16 -13.47
C ILE A 2 29.99 16.78 -12.98
N ARG A 3 29.67 15.47 -13.00
CA ARG A 3 28.49 14.90 -12.33
C ARG A 3 28.72 14.92 -10.82
N ARG A 4 28.07 15.83 -10.10
CA ARG A 4 27.94 15.72 -8.65
C ARG A 4 26.73 14.83 -8.34
N GLY A 5 26.99 13.56 -8.05
CA GLY A 5 26.01 12.70 -7.38
C GLY A 5 25.98 13.08 -5.90
N LEU A 6 24.83 13.53 -5.42
CA LEU A 6 24.61 13.72 -3.99
C LEU A 6 24.29 12.35 -3.38
N GLN A 7 25.31 11.64 -2.90
CA GLN A 7 25.11 10.49 -2.00
C GLN A 7 24.91 11.03 -0.58
N VAL A 8 23.66 11.08 -0.13
CA VAL A 8 23.37 11.24 1.30
C VAL A 8 23.54 9.87 1.94
N ALA A 9 24.74 9.59 2.44
CA ALA A 9 24.95 8.51 3.38
C ALA A 9 24.55 9.02 4.77
N ALA A 10 23.43 8.55 5.31
CA ALA A 10 23.13 8.71 6.72
C ALA A 10 24.17 7.92 7.53
N ARG A 11 25.21 8.60 7.99
CA ARG A 11 26.18 8.02 8.94
C ARG A 11 25.48 7.93 10.29
N LEU A 12 25.19 6.70 10.71
CA LEU A 12 24.77 6.40 12.08
C LEU A 12 25.94 6.76 13.01
N GLY A 13 25.77 7.80 13.82
CA GLY A 13 26.79 8.22 14.78
C GLY A 13 27.01 7.13 15.85
N HIS A 14 28.23 6.63 15.97
CA HIS A 14 28.69 5.89 17.13
C HIS A 14 29.29 6.87 18.15
N HIS A 15 28.61 7.08 19.27
CA HIS A 15 29.12 6.80 20.62
C HIS A 15 28.20 7.42 21.69
N GLY A 16 27.56 6.54 22.46
CA GLY A 16 26.79 6.84 23.65
C GLY A 16 26.28 5.53 24.19
N THR A 17 27.05 4.90 25.08
CA THR A 17 26.76 3.61 25.72
C THR A 17 25.51 3.74 26.59
N LEU A 18 24.35 3.37 26.04
CA LEU A 18 23.14 3.10 26.81
C LEU A 18 23.23 1.66 27.34
N PRO A 19 22.96 1.40 28.64
CA PRO A 19 22.92 0.05 29.17
C PRO A 19 21.59 -0.61 28.74
N GLY A 20 21.60 -1.20 27.55
CA GLY A 20 20.53 -2.05 27.07
C GLY A 20 21.17 -3.22 26.34
N GLY A 21 20.96 -4.44 26.83
CA GLY A 21 21.47 -5.65 26.18
C GLY A 21 21.05 -5.73 24.71
N PRO A 22 21.70 -6.56 23.88
CA PRO A 22 21.36 -6.67 22.48
C PRO A 22 19.87 -6.99 22.33
N CYS A 23 19.10 -6.05 21.80
CA CYS A 23 17.75 -6.30 21.31
C CYS A 23 17.89 -7.26 20.12
N ILE A 24 17.93 -8.55 20.40
CA ILE A 24 17.76 -9.59 19.39
C ILE A 24 16.35 -9.39 18.83
N LEU A 25 16.27 -8.79 17.64
CA LEU A 25 15.01 -8.69 16.90
C LEU A 25 14.46 -10.11 16.71
N PRO A 26 13.24 -10.43 17.16
CA PRO A 26 12.71 -11.78 17.05
C PRO A 26 12.60 -12.20 15.59
N THR A 27 13.09 -13.39 15.28
CA THR A 27 12.94 -14.02 13.97
C THR A 27 11.46 -14.18 13.65
N PHE A 28 11.02 -13.53 12.56
CA PHE A 28 9.68 -13.69 12.02
C PHE A 28 9.46 -15.16 11.65
N SER A 29 8.42 -15.80 12.19
CA SER A 29 8.00 -17.12 11.72
C SER A 29 6.93 -16.93 10.64
N PRO A 30 7.23 -17.18 9.35
CA PRO A 30 6.31 -16.95 8.25
C PRO A 30 5.10 -17.92 8.29
N ALA A 31 5.18 -19.00 9.06
CA ALA A 31 4.31 -20.17 8.91
C ALA A 31 2.79 -19.90 8.98
N SER A 32 2.31 -18.82 9.63
CA SER A 32 0.87 -18.57 9.75
C SER A 32 0.22 -17.79 8.61
N ALA A 33 0.99 -17.07 7.78
CA ALA A 33 0.47 -16.43 6.57
C ALA A 33 0.71 -17.27 5.30
N PHE A 34 1.71 -18.17 5.33
CA PHE A 34 2.23 -18.89 4.17
C PHE A 34 1.54 -20.24 3.88
N GLY A 35 0.34 -20.49 4.44
CA GLY A 35 -0.41 -21.74 4.25
C GLY A 35 -1.84 -21.60 3.74
N SER A 36 -2.36 -20.36 3.59
CA SER A 36 -3.71 -20.14 3.06
C SER A 36 -3.71 -20.13 1.53
N SER A 37 -4.73 -20.72 0.90
CA SER A 37 -4.92 -20.59 -0.55
C SER A 37 -5.18 -19.13 -0.92
N MET A 38 -4.81 -18.75 -2.15
CA MET A 38 -5.09 -17.41 -2.69
C MET A 38 -6.58 -17.05 -2.61
N ASP A 39 -7.47 -18.00 -2.91
CA ASP A 39 -8.92 -17.78 -2.84
C ASP A 39 -9.38 -17.51 -1.40
N SER A 40 -8.79 -18.18 -0.41
CA SER A 40 -9.07 -17.93 1.01
C SER A 40 -8.62 -16.53 1.45
N LEU A 41 -7.42 -16.11 1.01
CA LEU A 41 -6.88 -14.79 1.30
C LEU A 41 -7.74 -13.69 0.66
N VAL A 42 -8.11 -13.86 -0.61
CA VAL A 42 -8.99 -12.94 -1.35
C VAL A 42 -10.36 -12.83 -0.69
N SER A 43 -11.01 -13.97 -0.41
CA SER A 43 -12.34 -14.01 0.21
C SER A 43 -12.36 -13.29 1.56
N ARG A 44 -11.36 -13.56 2.42
CA ARG A 44 -11.24 -12.91 3.73
C ARG A 44 -10.98 -11.42 3.61
N PHE A 45 -10.05 -11.03 2.74
CA PHE A 45 -9.67 -9.62 2.58
C PHE A 45 -10.82 -8.78 2.01
N CYS A 46 -11.54 -9.34 1.03
CA CYS A 46 -12.62 -8.67 0.32
C CYS A 46 -13.98 -8.77 1.02
N GLN A 47 -14.05 -9.39 2.21
CA GLN A 47 -15.30 -9.52 2.95
C GLN A 47 -15.93 -8.15 3.17
N GLU A 48 -17.19 -8.04 2.74
CA GLU A 48 -18.00 -6.84 2.91
C GLU A 48 -18.26 -6.58 4.39
N LYS A 49 -18.12 -5.33 4.79
CA LYS A 49 -18.36 -4.87 6.16
C LYS A 49 -19.18 -3.60 6.10
N THR A 50 -20.47 -3.74 6.34
CA THR A 50 -21.46 -2.67 6.25
C THR A 50 -21.32 -1.63 7.37
N ASP A 51 -20.63 -1.99 8.45
CA ASP A 51 -20.32 -1.15 9.60
C ASP A 51 -19.12 -0.21 9.40
N LEU A 52 -18.36 -0.36 8.30
CA LEU A 52 -17.14 0.41 8.05
C LEU A 52 -17.17 1.14 6.70
N LYS A 53 -16.79 2.43 6.70
CA LYS A 53 -16.60 3.20 5.45
C LYS A 53 -15.51 2.58 4.58
N ASN A 54 -15.87 2.22 3.36
CA ASN A 54 -14.94 1.81 2.31
C ASN A 54 -14.51 3.03 1.48
N TYR A 55 -13.27 3.47 1.66
CA TYR A 55 -12.67 4.62 0.98
C TYR A 55 -12.21 4.30 -0.46
N ALA A 56 -12.30 3.05 -0.91
CA ALA A 56 -12.04 2.63 -2.30
C ALA A 56 -13.32 2.66 -3.15
N LEU A 57 -14.22 3.61 -2.88
CA LEU A 57 -15.44 3.89 -3.63
C LEU A 57 -15.38 5.33 -4.15
N PRO A 58 -16.02 5.63 -5.30
CA PRO A 58 -16.08 6.98 -5.84
C PRO A 58 -16.65 7.99 -4.84
N ASN A 59 -16.08 9.19 -4.84
CA ASN A 59 -16.60 10.35 -4.15
C ASN A 59 -16.49 11.58 -5.06
N ALA A 60 -17.00 12.73 -4.61
CA ALA A 60 -17.09 13.94 -5.42
C ALA A 60 -15.73 14.51 -5.85
N SER A 61 -14.62 14.10 -5.21
CA SER A 61 -13.28 14.59 -5.53
C SER A 61 -12.58 13.85 -6.68
N TRP A 62 -13.07 12.67 -7.07
CA TRP A 62 -12.42 11.87 -8.11
C TRP A 62 -12.51 12.56 -9.47
N CYS A 63 -11.38 12.72 -10.15
CA CYS A 63 -11.34 13.31 -11.48
C CYS A 63 -12.08 12.41 -12.49
N PRO A 64 -12.57 12.98 -13.61
CA PRO A 64 -13.31 12.22 -14.62
C PRO A 64 -12.55 10.99 -15.15
N ASP A 65 -11.23 11.11 -15.34
CA ASP A 65 -10.40 9.99 -15.81
C ASP A 65 -10.36 8.83 -14.79
N MET A 66 -10.31 9.15 -13.49
CA MET A 66 -10.33 8.14 -12.43
C MET A 66 -11.69 7.43 -12.38
N LEU A 67 -12.80 8.17 -12.52
CA LEU A 67 -14.15 7.61 -12.57
C LEU A 67 -14.35 6.71 -13.79
N ASN A 68 -13.95 7.18 -14.97
CA ASN A 68 -14.06 6.42 -16.22
C ASN A 68 -13.30 5.09 -16.13
N LEU A 69 -12.04 5.13 -15.68
CA LEU A 69 -11.22 3.93 -15.57
C LEU A 69 -11.71 3.01 -14.45
N TYR A 70 -12.25 3.57 -13.35
CA TYR A 70 -12.91 2.79 -12.31
C TYR A 70 -14.09 1.99 -12.86
N HIS A 71 -14.98 2.60 -13.65
CA HIS A 71 -16.10 1.92 -14.27
C HIS A 71 -15.65 0.86 -15.28
N GLU A 72 -14.61 1.13 -16.08
CA GLU A 72 -14.04 0.13 -16.98
C GLU A 72 -13.55 -1.10 -16.20
N PHE A 73 -12.83 -0.89 -15.08
CA PHE A 73 -12.38 -2.00 -14.25
C PHE A 73 -13.52 -2.71 -13.53
N LEU A 74 -14.60 -2.03 -13.14
CA LEU A 74 -15.80 -2.68 -12.61
C LEU A 74 -16.40 -3.65 -13.63
N GLU A 75 -16.49 -3.30 -14.91
CA GLU A 75 -16.93 -4.26 -15.94
C GLU A 75 -15.95 -5.44 -16.07
N LYS A 76 -14.65 -5.20 -15.95
CA LYS A 76 -13.65 -6.28 -15.91
C LYS A 76 -13.81 -7.19 -14.67
N THR A 77 -14.40 -6.72 -13.57
CA THR A 77 -14.66 -7.59 -12.42
C THR A 77 -15.75 -8.61 -12.67
N LYS A 78 -16.71 -8.29 -13.55
CA LYS A 78 -17.80 -9.20 -13.93
C LYS A 78 -17.35 -10.29 -14.91
N ALA A 79 -16.45 -9.94 -15.84
CA ALA A 79 -16.13 -10.80 -16.99
C ALA A 79 -14.71 -11.39 -16.99
N ASN A 80 -13.73 -10.72 -16.36
CA ASN A 80 -12.30 -10.97 -16.59
C ASN A 80 -11.51 -11.36 -15.34
N GLY A 81 -12.20 -11.82 -14.28
CA GLY A 81 -11.56 -12.32 -13.05
C GLY A 81 -10.82 -11.25 -12.24
N TRP A 82 -11.06 -9.97 -12.51
CA TRP A 82 -10.58 -8.89 -11.65
C TRP A 82 -11.42 -8.80 -10.39
N ILE A 83 -10.80 -8.40 -9.30
CA ILE A 83 -11.47 -8.09 -8.04
C ILE A 83 -11.14 -6.67 -7.64
N ARG A 84 -12.13 -5.92 -7.17
CA ARG A 84 -11.89 -4.62 -6.54
C ARG A 84 -11.56 -4.84 -5.08
N LEU A 85 -10.40 -4.33 -4.66
CA LEU A 85 -10.01 -4.40 -3.25
C LEU A 85 -10.69 -3.29 -2.47
N PRO A 86 -11.31 -3.60 -1.32
CA PRO A 86 -11.83 -2.57 -0.45
C PRO A 86 -10.67 -1.92 0.35
N SER A 87 -10.86 -0.67 0.78
CA SER A 87 -9.87 0.08 1.56
C SER A 87 -10.56 0.79 2.71
N PHE A 88 -10.09 0.57 3.93
CA PHE A 88 -10.71 1.08 5.15
C PHE A 88 -9.72 1.95 5.91
N LYS A 89 -10.23 2.67 6.92
CA LYS A 89 -9.37 3.49 7.79
C LYS A 89 -8.19 2.72 8.37
N SER A 90 -8.36 1.43 8.70
CA SER A 90 -7.32 0.60 9.33
C SER A 90 -7.30 -0.81 8.75
N ASN A 91 -6.10 -1.43 8.71
CA ASN A 91 -5.93 -2.85 8.41
C ASN A 91 -6.16 -3.76 9.63
N ARG A 92 -6.45 -3.19 10.82
CA ARG A 92 -6.78 -3.97 12.02
C ARG A 92 -7.89 -4.98 11.69
N ASN A 93 -7.69 -6.23 12.10
CA ASN A 93 -8.58 -7.38 11.86
C ASN A 93 -8.78 -7.81 10.39
N ARG A 94 -8.06 -7.23 9.41
CA ARG A 94 -8.14 -7.61 7.98
C ARG A 94 -6.95 -8.40 7.48
N ILE A 95 -5.80 -8.18 8.10
CA ILE A 95 -4.60 -8.97 7.88
C ILE A 95 -4.45 -9.91 9.07
N GLN A 96 -4.83 -11.17 8.87
CA GLN A 96 -4.61 -12.24 9.84
C GLN A 96 -3.35 -13.02 9.44
N GLY A 97 -2.58 -13.46 10.44
CA GLY A 97 -1.30 -14.17 10.24
C GLY A 97 -0.05 -13.29 10.45
N LEU A 98 -0.21 -11.99 10.63
CA LEU A 98 0.83 -11.12 11.16
C LEU A 98 0.82 -11.23 12.69
N LYS A 99 1.40 -12.30 13.25
CA LYS A 99 1.80 -12.29 14.65
C LYS A 99 3.01 -11.36 14.77
N LEU A 100 2.75 -10.06 14.95
CA LEU A 100 3.80 -9.13 15.35
C LEU A 100 4.39 -9.65 16.67
N PRO A 101 5.72 -9.58 16.87
CA PRO A 101 6.32 -9.92 18.14
C PRO A 101 5.58 -9.19 19.28
N LEU A 102 5.34 -9.89 20.39
CA LEU A 102 4.54 -9.45 21.56
C LEU A 102 5.00 -8.09 22.16
N VAL A 103 6.18 -7.61 21.78
CA VAL A 103 6.72 -6.28 22.17
C VAL A 103 6.14 -5.13 21.31
N LEU A 104 5.62 -5.42 20.11
CA LEU A 104 5.02 -4.45 19.18
C LEU A 104 3.49 -4.49 19.16
N THR A 105 2.86 -5.36 19.96
CA THR A 105 1.41 -5.33 20.15
C THR A 105 1.05 -4.08 20.95
N VAL A 106 0.76 -3.00 20.23
CA VAL A 106 0.12 -1.81 20.82
C VAL A 106 -1.26 -2.24 21.32
N SER A 107 -1.35 -2.46 22.63
CA SER A 107 -2.61 -2.67 23.36
C SER A 107 -3.38 -1.36 23.38
N SER A 108 -4.02 -1.02 22.28
CA SER A 108 -5.00 0.05 22.32
C SER A 108 -6.11 -0.24 21.33
N ASP A 109 -7.13 -0.91 21.84
CA ASP A 109 -8.48 -0.97 21.27
C ASP A 109 -9.15 0.42 21.21
N LYS A 110 -8.46 1.49 21.65
CA LYS A 110 -8.91 2.89 21.66
C LYS A 110 -8.04 3.84 20.81
N SER A 111 -7.09 3.34 20.03
CA SER A 111 -6.21 4.23 19.25
C SER A 111 -6.81 4.54 17.88
N ASP A 112 -6.97 5.85 17.58
CA ASP A 112 -7.30 6.38 16.26
C ASP A 112 -6.13 6.12 15.29
N CYS A 113 -5.95 4.85 14.93
CA CYS A 113 -4.92 4.42 14.01
C CYS A 113 -5.47 4.31 12.60
N HIS A 114 -4.83 5.02 11.69
CA HIS A 114 -5.11 4.99 10.27
C HIS A 114 -4.03 4.19 9.53
N ILE A 115 -4.39 3.47 8.47
CA ILE A 115 -3.37 3.09 7.48
C ILE A 115 -2.80 4.36 6.89
N PHE A 116 -1.50 4.39 6.62
CA PHE A 116 -0.81 5.61 6.20
C PHE A 116 -1.45 6.25 4.96
N THR A 117 -1.89 5.45 3.99
CA THR A 117 -2.58 5.94 2.78
C THR A 117 -4.04 6.36 3.03
N ARG A 118 -4.55 6.30 4.26
CA ARG A 118 -5.87 6.81 4.68
C ARG A 118 -5.76 7.67 5.95
N CYS A 119 -4.61 8.32 6.14
CA CYS A 119 -4.39 9.23 7.27
C CYS A 119 -5.01 10.62 7.09
N ILE A 120 -5.42 10.97 5.86
CA ILE A 120 -6.10 12.22 5.53
C ILE A 120 -7.56 11.87 5.24
N ASP A 121 -8.45 12.29 6.13
CA ASP A 121 -9.88 11.93 6.06
C ASP A 121 -10.68 12.83 5.12
N THR A 122 -10.16 14.03 4.82
CA THR A 122 -10.81 14.97 3.92
C THR A 122 -10.68 14.50 2.47
N GLU A 123 -11.82 14.20 1.85
CA GLU A 123 -11.91 13.74 0.46
C GLU A 123 -11.19 14.69 -0.49
N GLY A 124 -10.41 14.12 -1.40
CA GLY A 124 -9.65 14.85 -2.41
C GLY A 124 -8.37 15.52 -1.92
N GLN A 125 -8.14 15.65 -0.60
CA GLN A 125 -6.96 16.34 -0.08
C GLN A 125 -5.72 15.45 -0.01
N GLY A 126 -5.91 14.15 0.24
CA GLY A 126 -4.84 13.18 0.44
C GLY A 126 -4.74 12.14 -0.67
N TYR A 127 -4.74 10.87 -0.27
CA TYR A 127 -4.65 9.73 -1.19
C TYR A 127 -6.04 9.28 -1.63
N GLU A 128 -6.46 9.67 -2.82
CA GLU A 128 -7.63 9.09 -3.47
C GLU A 128 -7.19 7.89 -4.30
N TYR A 129 -7.64 6.69 -3.95
CA TYR A 129 -7.22 5.49 -4.68
C TYR A 129 -8.18 4.31 -4.56
N VAL A 130 -8.03 3.40 -5.53
CA VAL A 130 -8.63 2.06 -5.53
C VAL A 130 -7.65 1.09 -6.18
N ILE A 131 -7.58 -0.13 -5.66
CA ILE A 131 -6.74 -1.20 -6.21
C ILE A 131 -7.65 -2.29 -6.78
N PHE A 132 -7.37 -2.69 -8.01
CA PHE A 132 -7.94 -3.90 -8.62
C PHE A 132 -6.87 -4.98 -8.67
N PHE A 133 -7.20 -6.20 -8.29
CA PHE A 133 -6.31 -7.35 -8.31
C PHE A 133 -6.83 -8.42 -9.27
N HIS A 134 -5.95 -9.15 -9.92
CA HIS A 134 -6.29 -10.29 -10.75
C HIS A 134 -5.56 -11.53 -10.22
N PRO A 135 -6.26 -12.43 -9.49
CA PRO A 135 -5.65 -13.57 -8.81
C PRO A 135 -4.82 -14.46 -9.74
N SER A 136 -5.41 -14.95 -10.83
CA SER A 136 -4.71 -15.88 -11.75
C SER A 136 -3.46 -15.28 -12.42
N LYS A 137 -3.43 -13.95 -12.59
CA LYS A 137 -2.29 -13.25 -13.20
C LYS A 137 -1.30 -12.72 -12.16
N LYS A 138 -1.66 -12.75 -10.87
CA LYS A 138 -0.92 -12.10 -9.76
C LYS A 138 -0.51 -10.66 -10.10
N LYS A 139 -1.46 -9.91 -10.66
CA LYS A 139 -1.29 -8.51 -11.07
C LYS A 139 -2.26 -7.63 -10.30
N SER A 140 -1.87 -6.39 -10.08
CA SER A 140 -2.80 -5.36 -9.63
C SER A 140 -2.64 -4.09 -10.43
N VAL A 141 -3.71 -3.30 -10.45
CA VAL A 141 -3.73 -1.94 -10.97
C VAL A 141 -4.29 -1.05 -9.88
N CYS A 142 -3.50 -0.07 -9.46
CA CYS A 142 -3.95 0.99 -8.58
C CYS A 142 -4.28 2.23 -9.42
N LEU A 143 -5.52 2.72 -9.27
CA LEU A 143 -5.90 4.05 -9.73
C LEU A 143 -5.62 4.98 -8.57
N PHE A 144 -4.72 5.94 -8.76
CA PHE A 144 -4.26 6.84 -7.71
C PHE A 144 -4.34 8.29 -8.17
N GLN A 145 -5.06 9.12 -7.42
CA GLN A 145 -5.13 10.55 -7.61
C GLN A 145 -4.51 11.24 -6.38
N PRO A 146 -3.31 11.84 -6.52
CA PRO A 146 -2.70 12.59 -5.43
C PRO A 146 -3.40 13.93 -5.21
N GLY A 147 -3.90 14.16 -3.99
CA GLY A 147 -4.45 15.43 -3.56
C GLY A 147 -3.37 16.47 -3.18
N PRO A 148 -3.78 17.74 -2.97
CA PRO A 148 -2.87 18.86 -2.69
C PRO A 148 -2.02 18.69 -1.43
N TYR A 149 -2.47 17.95 -0.42
CA TYR A 149 -1.65 17.73 0.79
C TYR A 149 -0.50 16.74 0.55
N LEU A 150 -0.42 16.15 -0.64
CA LEU A 150 0.67 15.26 -1.04
C LEU A 150 1.73 15.97 -1.89
N GLU A 151 1.68 17.29 -1.99
CA GLU A 151 2.60 18.12 -2.76
C GLU A 151 4.04 18.04 -2.22
N GLY A 152 5.01 18.01 -3.13
CA GLY A 152 6.43 18.17 -2.83
C GLY A 152 6.92 19.47 -3.49
N PRO A 153 7.40 19.41 -4.75
CA PRO A 153 7.59 20.62 -5.54
C PRO A 153 6.24 21.28 -5.88
N PRO A 154 6.20 22.62 -6.05
CA PRO A 154 4.99 23.34 -6.43
C PRO A 154 4.25 22.72 -7.63
N GLY A 155 3.00 22.29 -7.44
CA GLY A 155 2.12 21.65 -8.43
C GLY A 155 2.35 20.15 -8.65
N PHE A 156 3.28 19.52 -7.92
CA PHE A 156 3.65 18.11 -8.14
C PHE A 156 3.62 17.30 -6.85
N ALA A 157 3.15 16.06 -6.94
CA ALA A 157 3.13 15.12 -5.84
C ALA A 157 4.56 14.79 -5.37
N HIS A 158 4.75 14.76 -4.06
CA HIS A 158 5.99 14.40 -3.38
C HIS A 158 6.41 12.97 -3.74
N GLY A 159 7.70 12.75 -4.05
CA GLY A 159 8.19 11.41 -4.42
C GLY A 159 7.93 10.34 -3.34
N GLY A 160 7.93 10.74 -2.07
CA GLY A 160 7.56 9.89 -0.94
C GLY A 160 6.08 9.49 -0.89
N SER A 161 5.14 10.32 -1.37
CA SER A 161 3.72 9.95 -1.42
C SER A 161 3.48 8.92 -2.54
N LEU A 162 4.15 9.08 -3.68
CA LEU A 162 4.16 8.07 -4.73
C LEU A 162 4.82 6.77 -4.25
N ALA A 163 5.96 6.84 -3.56
CA ALA A 163 6.61 5.66 -2.99
C ALA A 163 5.70 4.92 -2.00
N ALA A 164 4.95 5.63 -1.17
CA ALA A 164 3.98 5.05 -0.24
C ALA A 164 2.82 4.35 -0.97
N MET A 165 2.31 4.93 -2.06
CA MET A 165 1.28 4.28 -2.88
C MET A 165 1.78 3.05 -3.63
N ILE A 166 3.03 3.09 -4.09
CA ILE A 166 3.70 1.94 -4.68
C ILE A 166 3.83 0.82 -3.64
N ASP A 167 4.31 1.14 -2.43
CA ASP A 167 4.46 0.18 -1.32
C ASP A 167 3.12 -0.43 -0.90
N GLU A 168 2.09 0.40 -0.71
CA GLU A 168 0.73 -0.09 -0.37
C GLU A 168 0.18 -1.02 -1.48
N THR A 169 0.38 -0.66 -2.75
CA THR A 169 -0.05 -1.50 -3.88
C THR A 169 0.72 -2.82 -3.90
N PHE A 170 2.04 -2.80 -3.67
CA PHE A 170 2.85 -4.00 -3.58
C PHE A 170 2.46 -4.88 -2.40
N SER A 171 2.31 -4.29 -1.20
CA SER A 171 1.91 -4.98 0.01
C SER A 171 0.60 -5.74 -0.18
N LYS A 172 -0.43 -5.10 -0.75
CA LYS A 172 -1.72 -5.76 -1.04
C LYS A 172 -1.59 -6.85 -2.09
N THR A 173 -0.79 -6.63 -3.13
CA THR A 173 -0.58 -7.64 -4.19
C THR A 173 0.15 -8.86 -3.65
N ALA A 174 1.24 -8.66 -2.91
CA ALA A 174 2.04 -9.72 -2.31
C ALA A 174 1.24 -10.51 -1.28
N TYR A 175 0.46 -9.82 -0.44
CA TYR A 175 -0.40 -10.47 0.56
C TYR A 175 -1.43 -11.38 -0.11
N LEU A 176 -2.16 -10.87 -1.11
CA LEU A 176 -3.18 -11.64 -1.80
C LEU A 176 -2.61 -12.76 -2.68
N ALA A 177 -1.40 -12.59 -3.21
CA ALA A 177 -0.70 -13.64 -3.93
C ALA A 177 -0.13 -14.75 -3.02
N GLY A 178 -0.22 -14.59 -1.70
CA GLY A 178 0.29 -15.54 -0.70
C GLY A 178 1.82 -15.47 -0.49
N GLU A 179 2.45 -14.37 -0.88
CA GLU A 179 3.91 -14.27 -1.00
C GLU A 179 4.56 -13.21 -0.07
N GLY A 180 3.79 -12.39 0.66
CA GLY A 180 4.44 -11.48 1.62
C GLY A 180 3.53 -10.44 2.24
N LEU A 181 4.06 -9.80 3.28
CA LEU A 181 3.39 -8.70 3.99
C LEU A 181 4.36 -7.60 4.42
N PHE A 182 5.57 -7.97 4.85
CA PHE A 182 6.64 -7.04 5.18
C PHE A 182 7.47 -6.71 3.93
N THR A 183 7.66 -5.43 3.64
CA THR A 183 8.51 -4.98 2.53
C THR A 183 9.98 -5.12 2.93
N LEU A 184 10.69 -6.09 2.32
CA LEU A 184 12.12 -6.28 2.56
C LEU A 184 12.98 -5.23 1.84
N ASN A 185 12.61 -4.90 0.60
CA ASN A 185 13.33 -3.95 -0.24
C ASN A 185 12.35 -3.21 -1.15
N LEU A 186 12.55 -1.91 -1.32
CA LEU A 186 11.78 -1.06 -2.22
C LEU A 186 12.74 -0.15 -2.99
N ASP A 187 12.95 -0.45 -4.27
CA ASP A 187 13.77 0.36 -5.17
C ASP A 187 12.89 1.14 -6.16
N ASN A 188 12.96 2.47 -6.08
CA ASN A 188 12.14 3.38 -6.88
C ASN A 188 13.02 4.21 -7.81
N ARG A 189 12.72 4.15 -9.12
CA ARG A 189 13.40 4.95 -10.15
C ARG A 189 12.42 5.93 -10.78
N PHE A 190 12.27 7.10 -10.17
CA PHE A 190 11.39 8.17 -10.68
C PHE A 190 11.88 8.69 -12.04
N LYS A 191 10.96 8.78 -13.00
CA LYS A 191 11.25 9.23 -14.37
C LYS A 191 10.65 10.59 -14.71
N ASN A 192 9.49 10.89 -14.14
CA ASN A 192 8.76 12.13 -14.36
C ASN A 192 8.15 12.58 -13.04
N LEU A 193 7.91 13.88 -12.92
CA LEU A 193 7.06 14.42 -11.86
C LEU A 193 5.59 14.11 -12.17
N ILE A 194 4.81 13.80 -11.13
CA ILE A 194 3.37 13.57 -11.23
C ILE A 194 2.67 14.82 -10.70
N ARG A 195 1.71 15.37 -11.46
CA ARG A 195 0.92 16.52 -11.01
C ARG A 195 -0.06 16.12 -9.92
N VAL A 196 -0.31 17.02 -8.98
CA VAL A 196 -1.43 16.91 -8.04
C VAL A 196 -2.75 17.08 -8.81
N GLY A 197 -3.75 16.25 -8.53
CA GLY A 197 -5.11 16.35 -9.09
C GLY A 197 -5.43 15.34 -10.21
N PRO A 198 -4.61 15.19 -11.27
CA PRO A 198 -4.82 14.17 -12.29
C PRO A 198 -4.60 12.73 -11.79
N LEU A 199 -5.20 11.78 -12.51
CA LEU A 199 -5.01 10.35 -12.30
C LEU A 199 -3.58 9.89 -12.66
N ALA A 200 -2.99 9.09 -11.77
CA ALA A 200 -1.85 8.22 -12.04
C ALA A 200 -2.29 6.74 -11.96
N VAL A 201 -1.87 5.94 -12.95
CA VAL A 201 -2.17 4.50 -13.00
C VAL A 201 -0.92 3.71 -12.65
N LEU A 202 -0.92 3.05 -11.50
CA LEU A 202 0.17 2.18 -11.07
C LEU A 202 -0.15 0.74 -11.45
N LYS A 203 0.71 0.11 -12.24
CA LYS A 203 0.58 -1.30 -12.63
C LYS A 203 1.62 -2.12 -11.89
N CYS A 204 1.15 -3.08 -11.10
CA CYS A 204 2.00 -3.98 -10.34
C CYS A 204 1.84 -5.41 -10.88
N LEU A 205 2.97 -6.13 -10.98
CA LEU A 205 3.03 -7.51 -11.41
C LEU A 205 3.94 -8.26 -10.43
N GLN A 206 3.40 -9.29 -9.79
CA GLN A 206 4.21 -10.25 -9.06
C GLN A 206 4.87 -11.20 -10.06
N LYS A 207 6.21 -11.23 -10.08
CA LYS A 207 6.99 -12.24 -10.79
C LYS A 207 7.59 -13.18 -9.75
N ARG A 208 7.50 -14.49 -9.98
CA ARG A 208 8.33 -15.43 -9.23
C ARG A 208 9.72 -15.44 -9.86
N GLU A 209 10.75 -15.30 -9.04
CA GLU A 209 12.09 -15.73 -9.42
C GLU A 209 12.04 -17.26 -9.52
N THR A 210 12.30 -17.76 -10.72
CA THR A 210 12.59 -19.17 -10.94
C THR A 210 14.08 -19.30 -10.70
N TYR A 211 14.44 -19.95 -9.61
CA TYR A 211 15.81 -20.39 -9.34
C TYR A 211 16.04 -21.74 -10.00
#